data_AF-A0A7J5WAS4-F1
#
_entry.id   AF-A0A7J5WAS4-F1
#
_cell.length_a   1.000
_cell.length_b   1.000
_cell.length_c   1.000
_cell.angle_alpha   90.00
_cell.angle_beta   90.00
_cell.angle_gamma   90.00
#
_symmetry.space_group_name_H-M   'P 1'
#
loop_
_entity.id
_entity.type
_entity.pdbx_description
1 polymer ?
#
loop_
_entity_poly.entity_id
_entity_poly.type
_entity_poly.pdbx_seq_one_letter_code
_entity_poly.pdbx_strand_id
1 'polypeptide(L)'
;MSLRHSPRYPVSDLQVLLKDGNGAEASGIVTYAGVKYPVYVNATAQLAGPKSVSAQASSINVSGVQLPAKYWPQAQSAAVGLINERLARMDGLNIESASVEAGKLHIKGTIPAVAERVPVGQ
;
A
#
# COMPACT_ATOMS: atom_id res chain seq x y z
N MET A 1 21.97 -4.43 -22.83
CA MET A 1 21.37 -3.35 -22.02
C MET A 1 20.02 -3.83 -21.51
N SER A 2 19.88 -4.14 -20.22
CA SER A 2 18.62 -4.62 -19.63
C SER A 2 17.97 -3.47 -18.89
N LEU A 3 16.89 -2.92 -19.44
CA LEU A 3 16.04 -1.91 -18.80
C LEU A 3 15.19 -2.61 -17.71
N ARG A 4 15.77 -2.83 -16.53
CA ARG A 4 15.02 -3.20 -15.33
C ARG A 4 14.64 -1.93 -14.56
N HIS A 5 13.70 -1.15 -15.11
CA HIS A 5 13.01 -0.16 -14.30
C HIS A 5 11.74 -0.80 -13.76
N SER A 6 11.76 -1.25 -12.51
CA SER A 6 10.53 -1.18 -11.72
C SER A 6 10.19 0.30 -11.64
N PRO A 7 9.07 0.81 -12.18
CA PRO A 7 8.72 2.22 -12.06
C PRO A 7 8.22 2.46 -10.63
N ARG A 8 9.15 2.41 -9.68
CA ARG A 8 8.88 2.71 -8.28
C ARG A 8 8.98 4.21 -8.14
N TYR A 9 7.85 4.90 -8.35
CA TYR A 9 7.78 6.32 -8.06
C TYR A 9 8.01 6.52 -6.56
N PRO A 10 8.95 7.40 -6.16
CA PRO A 10 9.15 7.71 -4.75
C PRO A 10 7.85 8.22 -4.14
N VAL A 11 7.43 7.61 -3.03
CA VAL A 11 6.29 8.05 -2.22
C VAL A 11 6.85 8.65 -0.92
N SER A 12 6.47 9.87 -0.59
CA SER A 12 6.78 10.52 0.68
C SER A 12 5.51 10.95 1.42
N ASP A 13 5.65 11.27 2.71
CA ASP A 13 4.57 11.86 3.53
C ASP A 13 3.28 11.03 3.54
N LEU A 14 3.43 9.69 3.47
CA LEU A 14 2.31 8.77 3.46
C LEU A 14 1.57 8.82 4.80
N GLN A 15 0.27 9.09 4.74
CA GLN A 15 -0.66 9.01 5.86
C GLN A 15 -1.76 8.03 5.50
N VAL A 16 -2.16 7.21 6.48
CA VAL A 16 -3.22 6.23 6.32
C VAL A 16 -4.20 6.38 7.48
N LEU A 17 -5.47 6.55 7.14
CA LEU A 17 -6.59 6.51 8.07
C LEU A 17 -7.38 5.22 7.83
N LEU A 18 -7.48 4.40 8.86
CA LEU A 18 -8.29 3.19 8.81
C LEU A 18 -9.70 3.50 9.31
N LYS A 19 -10.70 3.02 8.58
CA LYS A 19 -12.12 3.14 8.91
C LYS A 19 -12.68 1.78 9.25
N ASP A 20 -13.76 1.77 10.02
CA ASP A 20 -14.49 0.54 10.31
C ASP A 20 -14.98 -0.13 9.01
N GLY A 21 -15.19 -1.45 9.05
CA GLY A 21 -15.70 -2.19 7.89
C GLY A 21 -14.71 -2.32 6.72
N ASN A 22 -13.40 -2.43 7.04
CA ASN A 22 -12.30 -2.57 6.08
C ASN A 22 -12.04 -1.37 5.17
N GLY A 23 -12.64 -0.21 5.47
CA GLY A 23 -12.37 1.02 4.76
C GLY A 23 -11.00 1.60 5.11
N ALA A 24 -10.35 2.24 4.14
CA ALA A 24 -9.11 2.94 4.32
C ALA A 24 -9.06 4.20 3.45
N GLU A 25 -8.51 5.27 4.01
CA GLU A 25 -8.07 6.45 3.28
C GLU A 25 -6.56 6.56 3.35
N ALA A 26 -5.94 6.94 2.25
CA ALA A 26 -4.52 7.20 2.20
C ALA A 26 -4.24 8.51 1.48
N SER A 27 -3.29 9.27 1.99
CA SER A 27 -2.75 10.45 1.32
C SER A 27 -1.23 10.39 1.30
N GLY A 28 -0.60 11.02 0.31
CA GLY A 28 0.85 11.11 0.23
C GLY A 28 1.30 11.88 -0.99
N ILE A 29 2.61 11.94 -1.20
CA ILE A 29 3.22 12.62 -2.33
C ILE A 29 3.93 11.59 -3.21
N VAL A 30 3.52 11.50 -4.48
CA VAL A 30 4.17 10.67 -5.49
C VAL A 30 5.06 11.56 -6.36
N THR A 31 6.35 11.22 -6.46
CA THR A 31 7.28 11.94 -7.34
C THR A 31 7.36 11.26 -8.70
N TYR A 32 6.92 11.95 -9.75
CA TYR A 32 6.97 11.49 -11.14
C TYR A 32 7.72 12.49 -12.01
N ALA A 33 8.74 12.04 -12.74
CA ALA A 33 9.56 12.89 -13.60
C ALA A 33 10.10 14.17 -12.91
N GLY A 34 10.47 14.07 -11.62
CA GLY A 34 10.95 15.20 -10.81
C GLY A 34 9.85 16.10 -10.25
N VAL A 35 8.59 15.87 -10.61
CA VAL A 35 7.43 16.65 -10.13
C VAL A 35 6.73 15.89 -9.01
N LYS A 36 6.33 16.61 -7.96
CA LYS A 36 5.61 16.07 -6.80
C LYS A 36 4.10 16.20 -7.00
N TYR A 37 3.39 15.08 -6.91
CA TYR A 37 1.95 15.00 -7.05
C TYR A 37 1.34 14.55 -5.73
N PRO A 38 0.54 15.39 -5.04
CA PRO A 38 -0.26 14.92 -3.92
C PRO A 38 -1.31 13.93 -4.44
N VAL A 39 -1.38 12.77 -3.81
CA VAL A 39 -2.31 11.70 -4.14
C VAL A 39 -3.18 11.44 -2.91
N TYR A 40 -4.47 11.27 -3.16
CA TYR A 40 -5.44 10.85 -2.16
C TYR A 40 -6.23 9.66 -2.70
N VAL A 41 -6.41 8.65 -1.86
CA VAL A 41 -7.07 7.39 -2.21
C VAL A 41 -8.10 7.05 -1.15
N ASN A 42 -9.32 6.71 -1.58
CA ASN A 42 -10.27 5.97 -0.77
C ASN A 42 -10.29 4.52 -1.30
N ALA A 43 -10.15 3.56 -0.39
CA ALA A 43 -10.08 2.15 -0.74
C ALA A 43 -10.71 1.29 0.36
N THR A 44 -10.96 0.03 0.04
CA THR A 44 -11.10 -1.02 1.04
C THR A 44 -9.88 -1.93 0.98
N ALA A 45 -9.43 -2.45 2.12
CA ALA A 45 -8.30 -3.39 2.18
C ALA A 45 -8.64 -4.59 3.06
N GLN A 46 -8.24 -5.79 2.64
CA GLN A 46 -8.47 -7.03 3.36
C GLN A 46 -7.24 -7.92 3.30
N LEU A 47 -7.11 -8.85 4.24
CA LEU A 47 -6.14 -9.92 4.13
C LEU A 47 -6.55 -10.87 2.99
N ALA A 48 -5.61 -11.13 2.09
CA ALA A 48 -5.73 -12.15 1.06
C ALA A 48 -5.04 -13.46 1.48
N GLY A 49 -4.25 -13.43 2.54
CA GLY A 49 -3.53 -14.57 3.10
C GLY A 49 -2.55 -14.15 4.19
N PRO A 50 -1.75 -15.10 4.74
CA PRO A 50 -0.88 -14.86 5.89
C PRO A 50 0.19 -13.77 5.71
N LYS A 51 0.59 -13.52 4.46
CA LYS A 51 1.59 -12.51 4.07
C LYS A 51 1.12 -11.71 2.85
N SER A 52 -0.19 -11.58 2.67
CA SER A 52 -0.74 -10.89 1.51
C SER A 52 -2.01 -10.12 1.85
N VAL A 53 -2.16 -8.98 1.19
CA VAL A 53 -3.35 -8.13 1.22
C VAL A 53 -3.96 -8.02 -0.17
N SER A 54 -5.26 -7.86 -0.21
CA SER A 54 -5.99 -7.30 -1.34
C SER A 54 -6.46 -5.89 -0.96
N ALA A 55 -6.53 -5.01 -1.94
CA ALA A 55 -7.16 -3.72 -1.76
C ALA A 55 -7.94 -3.37 -3.00
N GLN A 56 -9.04 -2.63 -2.84
CA GLN A 56 -9.87 -2.14 -3.92
C GLN A 56 -10.07 -0.63 -3.76
N ALA A 57 -9.55 0.15 -4.70
CA ALA A 57 -9.79 1.59 -4.69
C ALA A 57 -11.21 1.90 -5.16
N SER A 58 -11.88 2.82 -4.45
CA SER A 58 -13.18 3.40 -4.83
C SER A 58 -13.04 4.83 -5.36
N SER A 59 -11.94 5.51 -5.06
CA SER A 59 -11.62 6.83 -5.58
C SER A 59 -10.11 7.07 -5.51
N ILE A 60 -9.56 7.69 -6.56
CA ILE A 60 -8.17 8.13 -6.61
C ILE A 60 -8.16 9.56 -7.13
N ASN A 61 -7.57 10.47 -6.36
CA ASN A 61 -7.39 11.87 -6.72
C ASN A 61 -5.89 12.20 -6.78
N VAL A 62 -5.49 12.92 -7.82
CA VAL A 62 -4.11 13.36 -8.04
C VAL A 62 -4.14 14.88 -8.29
N SER A 63 -3.50 15.65 -7.42
CA SER A 63 -3.45 17.12 -7.51
C SER A 63 -4.83 17.78 -7.62
N GLY A 64 -5.84 17.26 -6.93
CA GLY A 64 -7.22 17.76 -6.97
C GLY A 64 -8.05 17.19 -8.12
N VAL A 65 -7.45 16.47 -9.07
CA VAL A 65 -8.14 15.89 -10.22
C VAL A 65 -8.45 14.42 -9.96
N GLN A 66 -9.72 14.03 -10.16
CA GLN A 66 -10.12 12.63 -10.09
C GLN A 66 -9.46 11.84 -11.21
N LEU A 67 -8.72 10.79 -10.87
CA LEU A 67 -8.13 9.88 -11.86
C LEU A 67 -9.27 9.11 -12.55
N PRO A 68 -9.28 9.00 -13.89
CA PRO A 68 -10.28 8.19 -14.59
C PRO A 68 -10.24 6.71 -14.16
N ALA A 69 -11.42 6.12 -13.97
CA ALA A 69 -11.59 4.75 -13.47
C ALA A 69 -10.82 3.68 -14.27
N LYS A 70 -10.64 3.90 -15.58
CA LYS A 70 -9.85 3.01 -16.46
C LYS A 70 -8.38 2.83 -16.01
N TYR A 71 -7.83 3.75 -15.22
CA TYR A 71 -6.46 3.67 -14.72
C TYR A 71 -6.35 3.13 -13.29
N TRP A 72 -7.48 2.98 -12.58
CA TRP A 72 -7.47 2.52 -11.19
C TRP A 72 -6.89 1.11 -11.03
N PRO A 73 -7.19 0.12 -11.89
CA PRO A 73 -6.63 -1.22 -11.75
C PRO A 73 -5.09 -1.23 -11.81
N GLN A 74 -4.50 -0.37 -12.64
CA GLN A 74 -3.05 -0.25 -12.76
C GLN A 74 -2.43 0.35 -11.49
N ALA A 75 -3.00 1.43 -10.97
CA ALA A 75 -2.55 2.07 -9.74
C ALA A 75 -2.67 1.12 -8.53
N GLN A 76 -3.81 0.43 -8.43
CA GLN A 76 -4.08 -0.56 -7.39
C GLN A 76 -3.11 -1.73 -7.46
N SER A 77 -2.88 -2.31 -8.64
CA SER A 77 -1.95 -3.42 -8.84
C SER A 77 -0.52 -3.02 -8.44
N ALA A 78 -0.08 -1.82 -8.80
CA ALA A 78 1.24 -1.32 -8.40
C ALA A 78 1.38 -1.16 -6.87
N ALA A 79 0.37 -0.58 -6.21
CA ALA A 79 0.39 -0.38 -4.75
C ALA A 79 0.30 -1.71 -3.98
N VAL A 80 -0.66 -2.57 -4.33
CA VAL A 80 -0.84 -3.89 -3.70
C VAL A 80 0.38 -4.78 -3.96
N GLY A 81 0.93 -4.75 -5.17
CA GLY A 81 2.15 -5.47 -5.52
C GLY A 81 3.33 -5.07 -4.63
N LEU A 82 3.54 -3.77 -4.41
CA LEU A 82 4.59 -3.28 -3.52
C LEU A 82 4.40 -3.77 -2.07
N ILE A 83 3.17 -3.70 -1.54
CA ILE A 83 2.87 -4.14 -0.18
C ILE A 83 3.14 -5.64 -0.06
N ASN A 84 2.61 -6.44 -0.98
CA ASN A 84 2.77 -7.89 -0.97
C ASN A 84 4.24 -8.31 -1.18
N GLU A 85 5.01 -7.61 -2.01
CA GLU A 85 6.46 -7.81 -2.12
C GLU A 85 7.18 -7.60 -0.79
N ARG A 86 6.73 -6.64 0.03
CA ARG A 86 7.32 -6.37 1.35
C ARG A 86 6.91 -7.42 2.36
N LEU A 87 5.62 -7.74 2.45
CA LEU A 87 5.10 -8.76 3.35
C LEU A 87 5.71 -10.14 3.06
N ALA A 88 5.89 -10.49 1.78
CA ALA A 88 6.50 -11.76 1.38
C ALA A 88 7.95 -11.92 1.84
N ARG A 89 8.70 -10.82 1.93
CA ARG A 89 10.11 -10.82 2.38
C ARG A 89 10.27 -10.85 3.91
N MET A 90 9.17 -10.73 4.66
CA MET A 90 9.22 -10.79 6.12
C MET A 90 9.13 -12.26 6.55
N ASP A 91 10.29 -12.89 6.73
CA ASP A 91 10.38 -14.23 7.32
C ASP A 91 9.86 -14.22 8.76
N GLY A 92 9.12 -15.26 9.15
CA GLY A 92 8.43 -15.32 10.44
C GLY A 92 7.16 -14.47 10.57
N LEU A 93 6.80 -13.65 9.57
CA LEU A 93 5.50 -12.98 9.56
C LEU A 93 4.39 -13.99 9.25
N ASN A 94 3.38 -14.08 10.10
CA ASN A 94 2.18 -14.86 9.87
C ASN A 94 0.98 -14.08 10.42
N ILE A 95 0.19 -13.46 9.57
CA ILE A 95 -1.01 -12.75 9.97
C ILE A 95 -2.19 -13.73 9.98
N GLU A 96 -2.72 -14.04 11.16
CA GLU A 96 -3.89 -14.92 11.32
C GLU A 96 -5.19 -14.14 11.11
N SER A 97 -5.27 -12.93 11.66
CA SER A 97 -6.40 -12.03 11.46
C SER A 97 -5.97 -10.57 11.53
N ALA A 98 -6.70 -9.73 10.80
CA ALA A 98 -6.64 -8.28 10.91
C ALA A 98 -8.08 -7.74 10.89
N SER A 99 -8.44 -6.95 11.89
CA SER A 99 -9.70 -6.21 11.96
C SER A 99 -9.44 -4.74 12.24
N VAL A 100 -10.32 -3.88 11.74
CA VAL A 100 -10.36 -2.48 12.16
C VAL A 100 -11.57 -2.33 13.08
N GLU A 101 -11.30 -2.03 14.34
CA GLU A 101 -12.32 -1.87 15.38
C GLU A 101 -12.13 -0.50 16.05
N ALA A 102 -13.16 0.33 16.01
CA ALA A 102 -13.14 1.69 16.56
C ALA A 102 -11.95 2.53 16.03
N GLY A 103 -11.67 2.43 14.73
CA GLY A 103 -10.56 3.13 14.07
C GLY A 103 -9.16 2.63 14.45
N LYS A 104 -9.04 1.49 15.13
CA LYS A 104 -7.75 0.87 15.49
C LYS A 104 -7.52 -0.39 14.69
N LEU A 105 -6.28 -0.62 14.28
CA LEU A 105 -5.88 -1.87 13.62
C LEU A 105 -5.55 -2.93 14.66
N HIS A 106 -6.35 -3.99 14.69
CA HIS A 106 -6.13 -5.17 15.50
C HIS A 106 -5.52 -6.26 14.61
N ILE A 107 -4.28 -6.65 14.88
CA ILE A 107 -3.61 -7.73 14.17
C ILE A 107 -3.34 -8.86 15.15
N LYS A 108 -3.79 -10.06 14.81
CA LYS A 108 -3.37 -11.29 15.48
C LYS A 108 -2.45 -12.06 14.56
N GLY A 109 -1.28 -12.44 15.06
CA GLY A 109 -0.32 -13.18 14.28
C GLY A 109 1.05 -13.28 14.94
N THR A 110 1.97 -13.87 14.19
CA THR A 110 3.39 -13.89 14.52
C THR A 110 4.09 -12.80 13.72
N ILE A 111 4.87 -11.97 14.39
CA ILE A 111 5.77 -11.01 13.74
C ILE A 111 7.22 -11.46 13.97
N PRO A 112 8.14 -11.20 13.04
CA PRO A 112 9.55 -11.48 13.26
C PRO A 112 10.07 -10.78 14.52
N ALA A 113 10.86 -11.50 15.32
CA ALA A 113 11.48 -10.97 16.53
C ALA A 113 12.49 -9.83 16.25
N VAL A 114 13.00 -9.75 15.02
CA VAL A 114 13.92 -8.71 14.56
C VAL A 114 13.40 -8.14 13.23
N ALA A 115 13.11 -6.85 13.21
CA ALA A 115 12.81 -6.13 11.98
C ALA A 115 14.12 -5.54 11.42
N GLU A 116 14.83 -6.31 10.60
CA GLU A 116 15.99 -5.77 9.88
C GLU A 116 15.53 -4.88 8.72
N ARG A 117 16.05 -3.65 8.68
CA ARG A 117 15.82 -2.74 7.56
C ARG A 117 16.52 -3.32 6.32
N VAL A 118 15.77 -3.93 5.42
CA VAL A 118 16.31 -4.34 4.11
C VAL A 118 16.62 -3.08 3.30
N PRO A 119 17.89 -2.80 2.95
CA PRO A 119 18.24 -1.67 2.09
C PRO A 119 17.47 -1.76 0.77
N VAL A 120 16.97 -0.62 0.29
CA VAL A 120 16.46 -0.56 -1.09
C VAL A 120 17.68 -0.73 -1.99
N GLY A 121 17.76 -1.87 -2.69
CA GLY A 121 18.92 -2.25 -3.49
C GLY A 121 19.41 -1.13 -4.41
N GLN A 122 20.74 -0.99 -4.46
CA GLN A 122 21.47 -0.17 -5.43
C GLN A 122 21.21 -0.62 -6.86
#